data_AF-A0A843DBW9-F1
#
_entry.id   AF-A0A843DBW9-F1
#
_cell.length_a   1.000
_cell.length_b   1.000
_cell.length_c   1.000
_cell.angle_alpha   90.00
_cell.angle_beta   90.00
_cell.angle_gamma   90.00
#
_symmetry.space_group_name_H-M   'P 1'
#
loop_
_entity.id
_entity.type
_entity.pdbx_description
1 polymer ?
#
loop_
_entity_poly.entity_id
_entity_poly.type
_entity_poly.pdbx_seq_one_letter_code
_entity_poly.pdbx_strand_id
1 'polypeptide(L)'
;VVVKGGHAHFRRGVDVYMDRNGMTLVEDEVLPYADIHGSGCCYASAIASYIALGYSIFDAVLEAKKFVTGAIKYSWEYSPGRRTMNPFWQMHQTYYKKY
;
A
#
# COMPACT_ATOMS: atom_id res chain seq x y z
N VAL A 1 -6.98 -2.22 -14.56
CA VAL A 1 -7.00 -3.37 -13.60
C VAL A 1 -5.73 -3.32 -12.77
N VAL A 2 -5.82 -3.66 -11.49
CA VAL A 2 -4.63 -3.82 -10.63
C VAL A 2 -4.63 -5.23 -10.06
N VAL A 3 -3.54 -5.96 -10.22
CA VAL A 3 -3.30 -7.28 -9.62
C VAL A 3 -2.19 -7.14 -8.60
N LYS A 4 -2.51 -7.43 -7.33
CA LYS A 4 -1.53 -7.31 -6.24
C LYS A 4 -0.59 -8.52 -6.25
N GLY A 5 0.72 -8.28 -6.28
CA GLY A 5 1.69 -9.37 -6.10
C GLY A 5 1.84 -9.78 -4.65
N GLY A 6 1.65 -8.85 -3.70
CA GLY A 6 1.65 -9.13 -2.27
C GLY A 6 2.85 -9.96 -1.81
N HIS A 7 2.61 -11.21 -1.42
CA HIS A 7 3.60 -12.18 -0.93
C HIS A 7 4.15 -13.12 -2.01
N ALA A 8 4.05 -12.75 -3.30
CA ALA A 8 4.55 -13.59 -4.40
C ALA A 8 6.00 -14.05 -4.14
N HIS A 9 6.22 -15.36 -4.25
CA HIS A 9 7.49 -16.02 -3.91
C HIS A 9 8.70 -15.49 -4.69
N PHE A 10 8.48 -15.01 -5.93
CA PHE A 10 9.55 -14.64 -6.86
C PHE A 10 9.88 -13.13 -6.85
N ARG A 11 8.89 -12.27 -6.56
CA ARG A 11 9.04 -10.81 -6.43
C ARG A 11 7.99 -10.26 -5.45
N ARG A 12 8.35 -10.19 -4.17
CA ARG A 12 7.45 -9.65 -3.14
C ARG A 12 7.16 -8.18 -3.40
N GLY A 13 5.95 -7.74 -3.08
CA GLY A 13 5.57 -6.33 -3.14
C GLY A 13 5.41 -5.72 -4.54
N VAL A 14 5.54 -6.50 -5.63
CA VAL A 14 5.38 -6.01 -7.00
C VAL A 14 3.94 -6.20 -7.47
N ASP A 15 3.24 -5.10 -7.72
CA ASP A 15 1.88 -5.13 -8.27
C ASP A 15 1.91 -4.89 -9.77
N VAL A 16 0.85 -5.30 -10.46
CA VAL A 16 0.71 -5.10 -11.92
C VAL A 16 -0.51 -4.21 -12.16
N TYR A 17 -0.28 -3.08 -12.80
CA TYR A 17 -1.32 -2.26 -13.40
C TYR A 17 -1.47 -2.61 -14.89
N MET A 18 -2.70 -2.70 -15.37
CA MET A 18 -3.00 -2.96 -16.78
C MET A 18 -4.13 -2.08 -17.27
N ASP A 19 -3.95 -1.48 -18.44
CA ASP A 19 -4.97 -0.77 -19.20
C ASP A 19 -4.90 -1.11 -20.70
N ARG A 20 -5.52 -0.28 -21.55
CA ARG A 20 -5.57 -0.49 -23.00
C ARG A 20 -4.21 -0.37 -23.68
N ASN A 21 -3.25 0.29 -23.04
CA ASN A 21 -1.92 0.55 -23.59
C ASN A 21 -0.90 -0.52 -23.15
N GLY A 22 -1.28 -1.44 -22.27
CA GLY A 22 -0.46 -2.57 -21.86
C GLY A 22 -0.38 -2.73 -20.34
N MET A 23 0.75 -3.29 -19.90
CA MET A 23 1.02 -3.62 -18.51
C MET A 23 2.19 -2.79 -17.96
N THR A 24 2.08 -2.41 -16.70
CA THR A 24 3.13 -1.67 -15.98
C THR A 24 3.29 -2.26 -14.58
N LEU A 25 4.54 -2.41 -14.16
CA LEU A 25 4.86 -2.82 -12.80
C LEU A 25 4.72 -1.62 -11.85
N VAL A 26 4.13 -1.87 -10.69
CA VAL A 26 3.96 -0.90 -9.61
C VAL A 26 4.68 -1.43 -8.39
N GLU A 27 5.76 -0.77 -8.01
CA GLU A 27 6.72 -1.26 -7.02
C GLU A 27 6.97 -0.23 -5.93
N ASP A 28 7.30 -0.72 -4.74
CA ASP A 28 7.72 0.07 -3.57
C ASP A 28 8.53 -0.82 -2.61
N GLU A 29 8.97 -0.27 -1.48
CA GLU A 29 9.71 -0.98 -0.43
C GLU A 29 9.06 -2.33 -0.06
N VAL A 30 9.84 -3.40 -0.14
CA VAL A 30 9.43 -4.73 0.30
C VAL A 30 9.64 -4.84 1.80
N LEU A 31 8.54 -4.91 2.54
CA LEU A 31 8.58 -5.03 3.99
C LEU A 31 8.62 -6.50 4.44
N PRO A 32 9.29 -6.83 5.56
CA PRO A 32 9.52 -8.21 6.00
C PRO A 32 8.29 -8.87 6.66
N TYR A 33 7.11 -8.26 6.58
CA TYR A 33 5.90 -8.74 7.23
C TYR A 33 5.10 -9.66 6.32
N ALA A 34 4.73 -10.84 6.83
CA ALA A 34 3.97 -11.85 6.08
C ALA A 34 2.45 -11.77 6.33
N ASP A 35 2.01 -11.33 7.52
CA ASP A 35 0.59 -11.30 7.90
C ASP A 35 0.14 -9.90 8.28
N ILE A 36 -0.35 -9.18 7.26
CA ILE A 36 -0.95 -7.86 7.41
C ILE A 36 -2.43 -7.91 7.04
N HIS A 37 -3.30 -7.70 8.02
CA HIS A 37 -4.72 -7.54 7.80
C HIS A 37 -5.04 -6.16 7.20
N GLY A 38 -5.98 -6.11 6.25
CA GLY A 38 -6.52 -4.86 5.69
C GLY A 38 -5.75 -4.25 4.52
N SER A 39 -4.66 -4.86 4.06
CA SER A 39 -3.84 -4.32 2.95
C SER A 39 -4.58 -4.19 1.62
N GLY A 40 -5.45 -5.14 1.28
CA GLY A 40 -6.28 -5.07 0.08
C GLY A 40 -7.32 -3.95 0.15
N CYS A 41 -8.13 -3.93 1.22
CA CYS A 41 -9.20 -2.94 1.39
C CYS A 41 -8.63 -1.53 1.42
N CYS A 42 -7.56 -1.30 2.17
CA CYS A 42 -6.94 0.01 2.26
C CYS A 42 -6.30 0.44 0.94
N TYR A 43 -5.70 -0.47 0.17
CA TYR A 43 -5.19 -0.13 -1.16
C TYR A 43 -6.30 0.31 -2.10
N ALA A 44 -7.40 -0.43 -2.15
CA ALA A 44 -8.57 -0.06 -2.95
C ALA A 44 -9.16 1.29 -2.49
N SER A 45 -9.32 1.50 -1.18
CA SER A 45 -9.79 2.78 -0.63
C SER A 45 -8.84 3.94 -0.96
N ALA A 46 -7.53 3.74 -0.89
CA ALA A 46 -6.54 4.76 -1.23
C ALA A 46 -6.60 5.12 -2.73
N ILE A 47 -6.71 4.13 -3.63
CA ILE A 47 -6.89 4.36 -5.06
C ILE A 47 -8.15 5.21 -5.30
N ALA A 48 -9.28 4.82 -4.70
CA ALA A 48 -10.53 5.56 -4.83
C ALA A 48 -10.41 7.01 -4.33
N SER A 49 -9.73 7.22 -3.20
CA SER A 49 -9.48 8.56 -2.65
C SER A 49 -8.62 9.42 -3.56
N TYR A 50 -7.52 8.90 -4.11
CA TYR A 50 -6.67 9.68 -5.02
C TYR A 50 -7.39 10.01 -6.33
N ILE A 51 -8.22 9.11 -6.85
CA ILE A 51 -9.09 9.41 -7.99
C ILE A 51 -10.05 10.56 -7.64
N ALA A 52 -10.68 10.53 -6.45
CA ALA A 52 -11.57 11.59 -6.00
C ALA A 52 -10.85 12.94 -5.82
N LEU A 53 -9.54 12.92 -5.54
CA LEU A 53 -8.68 14.11 -5.46
C LEU A 53 -8.21 14.62 -6.85
N GLY A 54 -8.62 13.97 -7.95
CA GLY A 54 -8.33 14.41 -9.31
C GLY A 54 -7.07 13.81 -9.95
N TYR A 55 -6.47 12.80 -9.33
CA TYR A 55 -5.32 12.11 -9.91
C TYR A 55 -5.75 11.28 -11.12
N SER A 56 -4.83 11.07 -12.07
CA SER A 56 -5.05 10.07 -13.12
C SER A 56 -5.16 8.67 -12.49
N ILE A 57 -5.78 7.72 -13.18
CA ILE A 57 -5.94 6.35 -12.64
C ILE A 57 -4.57 5.74 -12.31
N PHE A 58 -3.59 5.92 -13.18
CA PHE A 58 -2.25 5.38 -12.95
C PHE A 58 -1.54 6.07 -11.78
N ASP A 59 -1.61 7.40 -11.71
CA ASP A 59 -1.02 8.15 -10.58
C ASP A 59 -1.69 7.80 -9.25
N ALA A 60 -3.01 7.61 -9.25
CA ALA A 60 -3.75 7.17 -8.07
C ALA A 60 -3.29 5.79 -7.59
N VAL A 61 -2.97 4.87 -8.50
CA VAL A 61 -2.41 3.55 -8.17
C VAL A 61 -1.00 3.68 -7.58
N LEU A 62 -0.14 4.54 -8.17
CA LEU A 62 1.20 4.79 -7.65
C LEU A 62 1.17 5.43 -6.25
N GLU A 63 0.33 6.44 -6.03
CA GLU A 63 0.22 7.10 -4.74
C GLU A 63 -0.42 6.20 -3.68
N ALA A 64 -1.42 5.40 -4.06
CA ALA A 64 -2.01 4.42 -3.17
C ALA A 64 -1.01 3.32 -2.78
N LYS A 65 -0.09 2.95 -3.67
CA LYS A 65 0.99 2.00 -3.37
C LYS A 65 1.88 2.56 -2.27
N LYS A 66 2.35 3.80 -2.43
CA LYS A 66 3.15 4.51 -1.42
C LYS A 66 2.43 4.60 -0.08
N PHE A 67 1.15 4.97 -0.11
CA PHE A 67 0.33 5.08 1.09
C PHE A 67 0.24 3.75 1.85
N VAL A 68 -0.05 2.65 1.15
CA VAL A 68 -0.18 1.33 1.77
C VAL A 68 1.17 0.81 2.28
N THR A 69 2.25 1.00 1.53
CA THR A 69 3.60 0.67 2.00
C THR A 69 3.92 1.37 3.33
N GLY A 70 3.62 2.67 3.42
CA GLY A 70 3.74 3.42 4.67
C GLY A 70 2.84 2.87 5.78
N ALA A 71 1.57 2.57 5.48
CA ALA A 71 0.63 2.03 6.46
C ALA A 71 1.05 0.64 7.00
N ILE A 72 1.69 -0.18 6.16
CA ILE A 72 2.27 -1.46 6.55
C ILE A 72 3.54 -1.24 7.40
N LYS A 73 4.40 -0.29 7.00
CA LYS A 73 5.64 0.03 7.73
C LYS A 73 5.39 0.44 9.18
N TYR A 74 4.35 1.23 9.40
CA TYR A 74 3.91 1.68 10.72
C TYR A 74 2.75 0.85 11.30
N SER A 75 2.55 -0.36 10.79
CA SER A 75 1.55 -1.30 11.31
C SER A 75 1.78 -1.62 12.78
N TRP A 76 0.71 -2.01 13.47
CA TRP A 76 0.75 -2.45 14.86
C TRP A 76 0.41 -3.93 14.99
N GLU A 77 1.06 -4.61 15.91
CA GLU A 77 0.86 -6.03 16.21
C GLU A 77 -0.17 -6.22 17.31
N TYR A 78 -1.31 -6.82 16.98
CA TYR A 78 -2.40 -7.05 17.94
C TYR A 78 -2.38 -8.47 18.54
N SER A 79 -1.60 -9.38 17.94
CA SER A 79 -1.34 -10.72 18.44
C SER A 79 -0.05 -11.26 17.81
N PRO A 80 0.63 -12.25 18.41
CA PRO A 80 1.89 -12.77 17.91
C PRO A 80 1.87 -13.09 16.40
N GLY A 81 2.68 -12.37 15.63
CA GLY A 81 2.82 -12.53 14.19
C GLY A 81 1.71 -11.90 13.34
N ARG A 82 0.63 -11.36 13.92
CA ARG A 82 -0.48 -10.72 13.17
C ARG A 82 -0.51 -9.23 13.39
N ARG A 83 -0.42 -8.49 12.28
CA ARG A 83 -0.41 -7.04 12.31
C ARG A 83 -1.59 -6.47 11.55
N THR A 84 -2.03 -5.28 11.96
CA THR A 84 -2.99 -4.47 11.22
C THR A 84 -2.31 -3.21 10.73
N MET A 85 -2.71 -2.76 9.56
CA MET A 85 -2.16 -1.54 8.98
C MET A 85 -2.47 -0.33 9.84
N ASN A 86 -1.62 0.68 9.77
CA ASN A 86 -1.87 1.98 10.38
C ASN A 86 -2.22 3.01 9.29
N PRO A 87 -3.51 3.28 9.02
CA PRO A 87 -3.90 4.29 8.03
C PRO A 87 -3.55 5.73 8.47
N PHE A 88 -3.27 5.95 9.75
CA PHE A 88 -2.85 7.25 10.30
C PHE A 88 -1.33 7.43 10.36
N TRP A 89 -0.56 6.58 9.65
CA TRP A 89 0.90 6.56 9.73
C TRP A 89 1.57 7.92 9.44
N GLN A 90 0.98 8.73 8.56
CA GLN A 90 1.50 10.06 8.24
C GLN A 90 1.40 11.01 9.45
N MET A 91 0.29 10.96 10.20
CA MET A 91 0.13 11.72 11.44
C MET A 91 1.06 11.21 12.54
N HIS A 92 1.24 9.89 12.62
CA HIS A 92 2.18 9.26 13.55
C HIS A 92 3.61 9.77 13.33
N GLN A 93 4.06 9.91 12.08
CA GLN A 93 5.38 10.51 11.81
C GLN A 93 5.49 11.94 12.30
N THR A 94 4.46 12.78 12.09
CA THR A 94 4.48 14.18 12.51
C THR A 94 4.52 14.32 14.03
N TYR A 95 3.78 13.47 14.76
CA TYR A 95 3.71 13.54 16.22
C TYR A 95 5.00 13.03 16.87
N TYR A 96 5.56 11.90 16.42
CA TYR A 96 6.73 11.27 17.04
C TYR A 96 8.08 11.78 16.51
N LYS A 97 8.14 12.56 15.43
CA LYS A 97 9.37 13.28 15.03
C LYS A 97 9.53 14.63 15.75
N LYS A 98 8.48 15.12 16.39
CA LYS A 98 8.47 16.42 17.09
C LYS A 98 8.97 16.31 18.54
N TYR A 99 9.15 15.09 19.03
CA TYR A 99 9.72 14.73 20.33
C TYR A 99 10.84 13.72 20.13
#